data_AF-A0A2V7YJQ7-F1
#
_entry.id   AF-A0A2V7YJQ7-F1
#
_cell.length_a   1.000
_cell.length_b   1.000
_cell.length_c   1.000
_cell.angle_alpha   90.00
_cell.angle_beta   90.00
_cell.angle_gamma   90.00
#
_symmetry.space_group_name_H-M   'P 1'
#
loop_
_entity.id
_entity.type
_entity.pdbx_description
1 polymer ?
#
loop_
_entity_poly.entity_id
_entity_poly.type
_entity_poly.pdbx_seq_one_letter_code
_entity_poly.pdbx_strand_id
1 'polypeptide(L)'
;MKFRRLITAASIAILPLAASAATFIVPAAGTGPGANDSRWQSELTLHNTSATPTTIGLTFHDGSGAQSGDSVSLNARSTMTISDIVKTRFGRQAATGAIEVTVSDAMSDRVAITSRTFNSSPNGQFGQDIPAVNSNDAASAGDVIVLQAPSSATDARFNFGIYAVTAATVRWDLVHADGTPAASVEQSYKAGTQLQYGQGIKTLLGLDEQDDDAIHAVVSSGKVIAYGSAINNQSGDPTFVPGIRARVDIRLNFVGVDLNEDGIVDVFDANHDGVLDQPIDVFTTSGFPNYFRIVVTGPNGEPATLELVDTIRDAQFIDVQTLQYAPPSTLKGSTGTLKVRATAAGVSEVITIPVNYR
;
A
#
# COMPACT_ATOMS: atom_id res chain seq x y z
N MET A 1 -76.02 19.98 -24.40
CA MET A 1 -74.54 20.04 -24.49
C MET A 1 -73.96 18.90 -23.65
N LYS A 2 -73.42 17.84 -24.27
CA LYS A 2 -72.92 16.64 -23.56
C LYS A 2 -71.41 16.78 -23.32
N PHE A 3 -70.97 16.92 -22.08
CA PHE A 3 -69.56 16.89 -21.70
C PHE A 3 -69.10 15.44 -21.56
N ARG A 4 -68.24 14.99 -22.48
CA ARG A 4 -67.52 13.70 -22.38
C ARG A 4 -66.36 13.88 -21.39
N ARG A 5 -66.35 13.10 -20.31
CA ARG A 5 -65.19 12.97 -19.41
C ARG A 5 -64.13 12.13 -20.13
N LEU A 6 -63.00 12.75 -20.47
CA LEU A 6 -61.78 12.02 -20.82
C LEU A 6 -61.16 11.49 -19.52
N ILE A 7 -61.06 10.17 -19.40
CA ILE A 7 -60.23 9.51 -18.40
C ILE A 7 -58.85 9.38 -19.04
N THR A 8 -57.92 10.24 -18.62
CA THR A 8 -56.51 10.14 -18.99
C THR A 8 -55.87 9.06 -18.13
N ALA A 9 -55.58 7.90 -18.72
CA ALA A 9 -54.75 6.89 -18.08
C ALA A 9 -53.30 7.42 -18.02
N ALA A 10 -52.82 7.72 -16.81
CA ALA A 10 -51.41 8.03 -16.59
C ALA A 10 -50.62 6.72 -16.61
N SER A 11 -49.96 6.44 -17.73
CA SER A 11 -48.96 5.37 -17.83
C SER A 11 -47.75 5.75 -16.96
N ILE A 12 -47.59 5.09 -15.82
CA ILE A 12 -46.34 5.15 -15.04
C ILE A 12 -45.29 4.38 -15.83
N ALA A 13 -44.34 5.09 -16.44
CA ALA A 13 -43.15 4.47 -17.00
C ALA A 13 -42.30 3.92 -15.84
N ILE A 14 -42.26 2.59 -15.71
CA ILE A 14 -41.31 1.91 -14.84
C ILE A 14 -39.95 2.04 -15.52
N LEU A 15 -39.16 3.03 -15.08
CA LEU A 15 -37.75 3.10 -15.45
C LEU A 15 -37.07 1.83 -14.91
N PRO A 16 -36.32 1.07 -15.73
CA PRO A 16 -35.54 -0.05 -15.20
C PRO A 16 -34.56 0.51 -14.17
N LEU A 17 -34.67 0.06 -12.92
CA LEU A 17 -33.58 0.22 -11.96
C LEU A 17 -32.35 -0.39 -12.62
N ALA A 18 -31.31 0.41 -12.88
CA ALA A 18 -30.01 -0.14 -13.21
C ALA A 18 -29.63 -1.07 -12.07
N ALA A 19 -29.58 -2.38 -12.36
CA ALA A 19 -29.18 -3.36 -11.37
C ALA A 19 -27.72 -3.05 -11.01
N SER A 20 -27.51 -2.60 -9.78
CA SER A 20 -26.17 -2.40 -9.24
C SER A 20 -25.48 -3.76 -9.09
N ALA A 21 -24.16 -3.77 -9.34
CA ALA A 21 -23.34 -4.98 -9.37
C ALA A 21 -22.16 -4.84 -8.41
N ALA A 22 -21.88 -5.93 -7.70
CA ALA A 22 -20.72 -6.08 -6.86
C ALA A 22 -19.57 -6.64 -7.69
N THR A 23 -18.37 -6.10 -7.48
CA THR A 23 -17.17 -6.46 -8.20
C THR A 23 -16.15 -7.06 -7.26
N PHE A 24 -15.65 -8.24 -7.63
CA PHE A 24 -14.56 -8.92 -6.95
C PHE A 24 -13.39 -9.08 -7.92
N ILE A 25 -12.17 -8.92 -7.43
CA ILE A 25 -10.95 -8.99 -8.23
C ILE A 25 -10.07 -10.11 -7.69
N VAL A 26 -9.74 -11.08 -8.53
CA VAL A 26 -8.57 -11.95 -8.33
C VAL A 26 -7.37 -11.20 -8.91
N PRO A 27 -6.44 -10.67 -8.07
CA PRO A 27 -5.43 -9.70 -8.52
C PRO A 27 -4.33 -10.31 -9.39
N ALA A 28 -4.22 -11.64 -9.42
CA ALA A 28 -3.26 -12.34 -10.26
C ALA A 28 -3.83 -13.66 -10.78
N ALA A 29 -3.72 -13.86 -12.09
CA ALA A 29 -4.00 -15.09 -12.79
C ALA A 29 -3.07 -15.16 -14.02
N GLY A 30 -2.78 -16.36 -14.50
CA GLY A 30 -1.98 -16.53 -15.70
C GLY A 30 -2.10 -17.90 -16.34
N THR A 31 -1.62 -17.97 -17.57
CA THR A 31 -1.43 -19.21 -18.31
C THR A 31 -0.13 -19.12 -19.12
N GLY A 32 0.52 -20.25 -19.36
CA GLY A 32 1.67 -20.35 -20.27
C GLY A 32 3.04 -20.47 -19.60
N PRO A 33 4.13 -20.38 -20.40
CA PRO A 33 5.49 -20.57 -19.90
C PRO A 33 5.95 -19.41 -19.00
N GLY A 34 6.78 -19.73 -18.00
CA GLY A 34 7.45 -18.75 -17.14
C GLY A 34 8.94 -19.04 -16.99
N ALA A 35 9.60 -18.32 -16.07
CA ALA A 35 11.02 -18.53 -15.74
C ALA A 35 11.29 -19.95 -15.20
N ASN A 36 12.54 -20.40 -15.29
CA ASN A 36 13.00 -21.72 -14.83
C ASN A 36 12.13 -22.88 -15.36
N ASP A 37 11.77 -22.83 -16.64
CA ASP A 37 10.93 -23.81 -17.34
C ASP A 37 9.54 -24.08 -16.73
N SER A 38 9.06 -23.18 -15.86
CA SER A 38 7.72 -23.28 -15.28
C SER A 38 6.61 -23.18 -16.34
N ARG A 39 5.44 -23.76 -16.02
CA ARG A 39 4.22 -23.70 -16.82
C ARG A 39 3.04 -23.33 -15.93
N TRP A 40 2.60 -22.09 -16.02
CA TRP A 40 1.57 -21.53 -15.16
C TRP A 40 0.18 -21.79 -15.71
N GLN A 41 -0.77 -22.02 -14.79
CA GLN A 41 -2.20 -22.11 -15.06
C GLN A 41 -2.97 -21.56 -13.85
N SER A 42 -4.11 -20.93 -14.11
CA SER A 42 -5.01 -20.45 -13.06
C SER A 42 -6.38 -21.11 -13.15
N GLU A 43 -6.90 -21.51 -12.00
CA GLU A 43 -8.22 -22.10 -11.87
C GLU A 43 -9.11 -21.19 -11.02
N LEU A 44 -10.35 -21.00 -11.46
CA LEU A 44 -11.37 -20.26 -10.72
C LEU A 44 -12.45 -21.23 -10.26
N THR A 45 -12.80 -21.21 -8.98
CA THR A 45 -13.92 -21.96 -8.41
C THR A 45 -14.96 -21.03 -7.84
N LEU A 46 -16.21 -21.24 -8.25
CA LEU A 46 -17.37 -20.43 -7.90
C LEU A 46 -18.40 -21.31 -7.20
N HIS A 47 -18.92 -20.88 -6.06
CA HIS A 47 -20.00 -21.58 -5.37
C HIS A 47 -21.15 -20.64 -5.04
N ASN A 48 -22.36 -20.98 -5.50
CA ASN A 48 -23.57 -20.23 -5.21
C ASN A 48 -24.24 -20.79 -3.96
N THR A 49 -24.22 -20.04 -2.85
CA THR A 49 -24.87 -20.44 -1.61
C THR A 49 -26.36 -20.12 -1.59
N SER A 50 -26.91 -19.46 -2.61
CA SER A 50 -28.34 -19.12 -2.64
C SER A 50 -29.21 -20.26 -3.19
N ALA A 51 -30.52 -20.13 -2.98
CA ALA A 51 -31.54 -21.04 -3.52
C ALA A 51 -31.96 -20.68 -4.97
N THR A 52 -31.37 -19.66 -5.58
CA THR A 52 -31.70 -19.19 -6.93
C THR A 52 -30.47 -19.25 -7.83
N PRO A 53 -30.60 -19.60 -9.12
CA PRO A 53 -29.49 -19.48 -10.05
C PRO A 53 -29.06 -18.01 -10.20
N THR A 54 -27.80 -17.78 -10.57
CA THR A 54 -27.27 -16.44 -10.87
C THR A 54 -26.38 -16.48 -12.10
N THR A 55 -26.29 -15.35 -12.80
CA THR A 55 -25.27 -15.13 -13.83
C THR A 55 -24.09 -14.40 -13.20
N ILE A 56 -22.88 -14.81 -13.57
CA ILE A 56 -21.61 -14.23 -13.11
C ILE A 56 -20.88 -13.72 -14.36
N GLY A 57 -20.56 -12.43 -14.37
CA GLY A 57 -19.71 -11.82 -15.38
C GLY A 57 -18.24 -12.05 -15.04
N LEU A 58 -17.43 -12.32 -16.05
CA LEU A 58 -16.00 -12.58 -15.93
C LEU A 58 -15.25 -11.71 -16.93
N THR A 59 -14.26 -10.94 -16.47
CA THR A 59 -13.43 -10.12 -17.36
C THR A 59 -11.95 -10.36 -17.06
N PHE A 60 -11.13 -10.59 -18.08
CA PHE A 60 -9.68 -10.63 -17.95
C PHE A 60 -9.08 -9.25 -18.17
N HIS A 61 -8.18 -8.87 -17.28
CA HIS A 61 -7.45 -7.61 -17.33
C HIS A 61 -5.95 -7.89 -17.39
N ASP A 62 -5.23 -7.26 -18.30
CA ASP A 62 -3.76 -7.29 -18.34
C ASP A 62 -3.17 -5.87 -18.20
N GLY A 63 -1.88 -5.71 -18.52
CA GLY A 63 -1.19 -4.42 -18.45
C GLY A 63 -1.76 -3.34 -19.37
N SER A 64 -2.64 -3.71 -20.32
CA SER A 64 -3.34 -2.79 -21.21
C SER A 64 -4.80 -2.54 -20.83
N GLY A 65 -5.30 -3.19 -19.77
CA GLY A 65 -6.65 -3.00 -19.24
C GLY A 65 -7.55 -4.21 -19.51
N ALA A 66 -8.86 -4.00 -19.53
CA ALA A 66 -9.84 -5.04 -19.86
C ALA A 66 -9.64 -5.57 -21.29
N GLN A 67 -9.60 -6.89 -21.47
CA GLN A 67 -9.30 -7.53 -22.75
C GLN A 67 -10.44 -8.36 -23.30
N SER A 68 -10.98 -9.25 -22.47
CA SER A 68 -11.96 -10.26 -22.87
C SER A 68 -12.98 -10.43 -21.75
N GLY A 69 -14.26 -10.41 -22.12
CA GLY A 69 -15.37 -10.70 -21.23
C GLY A 69 -16.05 -12.03 -21.58
N ASP A 70 -16.48 -12.76 -20.55
CA ASP A 70 -17.34 -13.94 -20.65
C ASP A 70 -18.42 -13.86 -19.54
N SER A 71 -19.41 -14.75 -19.60
CA SER A 71 -20.35 -14.92 -18.49
C SER A 71 -20.69 -16.39 -18.30
N VAL A 72 -20.91 -16.78 -17.04
CA VAL A 72 -21.32 -18.14 -16.70
C VAL A 72 -22.62 -18.11 -15.91
N SER A 73 -23.49 -19.09 -16.16
CA SER A 73 -24.66 -19.33 -15.33
C SER A 73 -24.31 -20.34 -14.24
N LEU A 74 -24.52 -19.97 -12.99
CA LEU A 74 -24.26 -20.81 -11.82
C LEU A 74 -25.59 -21.17 -11.15
N ASN A 75 -25.92 -22.46 -11.15
CA ASN A 75 -27.16 -22.96 -10.58
C ASN A 75 -27.23 -22.70 -9.06
N ALA A 76 -28.44 -22.72 -8.51
CA ALA A 76 -28.65 -22.67 -7.06
C ALA A 76 -27.85 -23.78 -6.35
N ARG A 77 -27.24 -23.47 -5.20
CA ARG A 77 -26.50 -24.43 -4.35
C ARG A 77 -25.42 -25.24 -5.07
N SER A 78 -24.87 -24.72 -6.17
CA SER A 78 -23.92 -25.46 -7.01
C SER A 78 -22.53 -24.84 -7.01
N THR A 79 -21.54 -25.69 -7.28
CA THR A 79 -20.15 -25.29 -7.48
C THR A 79 -19.78 -25.50 -8.95
N MET A 80 -19.05 -24.54 -9.51
CA MET A 80 -18.43 -24.64 -10.83
C MET A 80 -16.94 -24.34 -10.70
N THR A 81 -16.12 -25.24 -11.22
CA THR A 81 -14.67 -25.03 -11.37
C THR A 81 -14.35 -24.84 -12.84
N ILE A 82 -13.58 -23.80 -13.13
CA ILE A 82 -13.13 -23.44 -14.47
C ILE A 82 -11.62 -23.60 -14.51
N SER A 83 -11.16 -24.73 -15.06
CA SER A 83 -9.74 -25.03 -15.21
C SER A 83 -9.09 -24.15 -16.29
N ASP A 84 -7.86 -23.70 -16.01
CA ASP A 84 -7.07 -22.79 -16.86
C ASP A 84 -7.92 -21.66 -17.46
N ILE A 85 -8.62 -20.92 -16.60
CA ILE A 85 -9.63 -19.92 -16.99
C ILE A 85 -9.08 -18.88 -17.98
N VAL A 86 -7.80 -18.51 -17.82
CA VAL A 86 -7.12 -17.55 -18.70
C VAL A 86 -7.08 -18.05 -20.15
N LYS A 87 -6.88 -19.36 -20.33
CA LYS A 87 -6.92 -20.00 -21.64
C LYS A 87 -8.31 -20.39 -22.08
N THR A 88 -9.10 -21.03 -21.22
CA THR A 88 -10.36 -21.69 -21.60
C THR A 88 -11.52 -20.72 -21.77
N ARG A 89 -11.53 -19.59 -21.04
CA ARG A 89 -12.59 -18.57 -21.16
C ARG A 89 -12.15 -17.34 -21.93
N PHE A 90 -10.89 -16.94 -21.80
CA PHE A 90 -10.40 -15.70 -22.43
C PHE A 90 -9.51 -15.93 -23.65
N GLY A 91 -9.28 -17.19 -24.04
CA GLY A 91 -8.60 -17.57 -25.28
C GLY A 91 -7.10 -17.27 -25.32
N ARG A 92 -6.48 -16.91 -24.18
CA ARG A 92 -5.05 -16.55 -24.13
C ARG A 92 -4.19 -17.81 -24.09
N GLN A 93 -3.12 -17.86 -24.87
CA GLN A 93 -2.17 -18.98 -24.85
C GLN A 93 -1.01 -18.77 -23.87
N ALA A 94 -0.65 -17.51 -23.64
CA ALA A 94 0.32 -17.08 -22.65
C ALA A 94 -0.04 -15.66 -22.20
N ALA A 95 -0.36 -15.48 -20.91
CA ALA A 95 -0.71 -14.17 -20.34
C ALA A 95 -0.63 -14.19 -18.82
N THR A 96 -0.39 -13.02 -18.23
CA THR A 96 -0.54 -12.72 -16.80
C THR A 96 -1.48 -11.53 -16.68
N GLY A 97 -2.37 -11.55 -15.69
CA GLY A 97 -3.38 -10.52 -15.50
C GLY A 97 -4.20 -10.71 -14.24
N ALA A 98 -5.35 -10.04 -14.17
CA ALA A 98 -6.35 -10.19 -13.12
C ALA A 98 -7.66 -10.73 -13.71
N ILE A 99 -8.49 -11.30 -12.85
CA ILE A 99 -9.85 -11.71 -13.20
C ILE A 99 -10.81 -10.85 -12.39
N GLU A 100 -11.60 -10.04 -13.08
CA GLU A 100 -12.75 -9.37 -12.52
C GLU A 100 -13.96 -10.31 -12.57
N VAL A 101 -14.64 -10.42 -11.44
CA VAL A 101 -15.86 -11.21 -11.27
C VAL A 101 -16.97 -10.26 -10.85
N THR A 102 -18.01 -10.14 -11.66
CA THR A 102 -19.16 -9.29 -11.39
C THR A 102 -20.41 -10.12 -11.12
N VAL A 103 -21.12 -9.76 -10.07
CA VAL A 103 -22.42 -10.36 -9.68
C VAL A 103 -23.39 -9.25 -9.34
N SER A 104 -24.69 -9.48 -9.41
CA SER A 104 -25.66 -8.50 -8.90
C SER A 104 -25.42 -8.24 -7.41
N ASP A 105 -25.67 -7.03 -6.91
CA ASP A 105 -25.53 -6.71 -5.48
C ASP A 105 -26.30 -7.67 -4.57
N ALA A 106 -27.49 -8.11 -4.98
CA ALA A 106 -28.29 -9.10 -4.23
C ALA A 106 -27.61 -10.47 -4.05
N MET A 107 -26.53 -10.71 -4.79
CA MET A 107 -25.73 -11.94 -4.81
C MET A 107 -24.30 -11.75 -4.30
N SER A 108 -23.88 -10.54 -3.91
CA SER A 108 -22.49 -10.24 -3.50
C SER A 108 -21.99 -11.17 -2.40
N ASP A 109 -22.83 -11.44 -1.41
CA ASP A 109 -22.46 -12.23 -0.23
C ASP A 109 -22.99 -13.67 -0.33
N ARG A 110 -23.40 -14.08 -1.55
CA ARG A 110 -24.00 -15.39 -1.83
C ARG A 110 -23.23 -16.18 -2.88
N VAL A 111 -22.11 -15.65 -3.36
CA VAL A 111 -21.20 -16.34 -4.26
C VAL A 111 -19.83 -16.38 -3.59
N ALA A 112 -19.37 -17.57 -3.23
CA ALA A 112 -17.98 -17.76 -2.82
C ALA A 112 -17.10 -17.87 -4.07
N ILE A 113 -16.02 -17.10 -4.09
CA ILE A 113 -15.09 -17.00 -5.21
C ILE A 113 -13.70 -17.35 -4.69
N THR A 114 -13.14 -18.46 -5.18
CA THR A 114 -11.77 -18.86 -4.86
C THR A 114 -10.98 -19.05 -6.14
N SER A 115 -9.67 -18.85 -6.07
CA SER A 115 -8.79 -19.12 -7.20
C SER A 115 -7.47 -19.66 -6.71
N ARG A 116 -6.81 -20.40 -7.60
CA ARG A 116 -5.42 -20.83 -7.41
C ARG A 116 -4.65 -20.65 -8.69
N THR A 117 -3.39 -20.29 -8.56
CA THR A 117 -2.43 -20.24 -9.67
C THR A 117 -1.30 -21.20 -9.36
N PHE A 118 -0.99 -22.10 -10.28
CA PHE A 118 -0.03 -23.17 -10.04
C PHE A 118 0.91 -23.36 -11.23
N ASN A 119 2.13 -23.78 -10.90
CA ASN A 119 3.12 -24.28 -11.82
C ASN A 119 2.89 -25.78 -12.02
N SER A 120 2.64 -26.20 -13.26
CA SER A 120 2.50 -27.60 -13.65
C SER A 120 3.82 -28.12 -14.20
N SER A 121 4.41 -29.09 -13.52
CA SER A 121 5.67 -29.74 -13.90
C SER A 121 5.50 -31.25 -14.11
N PRO A 122 6.47 -31.95 -14.71
CA PRO A 122 6.48 -33.42 -14.73
C PRO A 122 6.48 -34.06 -13.35
N ASN A 123 6.93 -33.34 -12.32
CA ASN A 123 7.03 -33.82 -10.93
C ASN A 123 5.78 -33.50 -10.09
N GLY A 124 4.76 -32.86 -10.68
CA GLY A 124 3.54 -32.46 -9.99
C GLY A 124 3.14 -31.00 -10.22
N GLN A 125 2.06 -30.59 -9.55
CA GLN A 125 1.57 -29.22 -9.54
C GLN A 125 1.90 -28.57 -8.20
N PHE A 126 2.50 -27.40 -8.24
CA PHE A 126 2.82 -26.59 -7.07
C PHE A 126 2.12 -25.24 -7.22
N GLY A 127 1.36 -24.81 -6.22
CA GLY A 127 0.41 -23.73 -6.40
C GLY A 127 0.10 -22.96 -5.15
N GLN A 128 -0.44 -21.77 -5.37
CA GLN A 128 -0.87 -20.84 -4.35
C GLN A 128 -2.33 -20.47 -4.56
N ASP A 129 -3.08 -20.37 -3.46
CA ASP A 129 -4.40 -19.77 -3.49
C ASP A 129 -4.27 -18.26 -3.57
N ILE A 130 -5.08 -17.64 -4.44
CA ILE A 130 -5.12 -16.19 -4.64
C ILE A 130 -6.56 -15.75 -4.36
N PRO A 131 -6.80 -15.03 -3.25
CA PRO A 131 -8.16 -14.67 -2.86
C PRO A 131 -8.75 -13.63 -3.82
N ALA A 132 -10.06 -13.74 -4.04
CA ALA A 132 -10.81 -12.66 -4.66
C ALA A 132 -11.07 -11.57 -3.61
N VAL A 133 -10.79 -10.33 -3.97
CA VAL A 133 -10.94 -9.15 -3.11
C VAL A 133 -12.12 -8.33 -3.60
N ASN A 134 -13.05 -7.95 -2.71
CA ASN A 134 -14.11 -7.01 -3.06
C ASN A 134 -13.47 -5.67 -3.43
N SER A 135 -13.84 -5.08 -4.57
CA SER A 135 -13.24 -3.84 -5.06
C SER A 135 -13.42 -2.66 -4.09
N ASN A 136 -14.44 -2.71 -3.22
CA ASN A 136 -14.65 -1.72 -2.17
C ASN A 136 -13.61 -1.81 -1.04
N ASP A 137 -13.04 -2.99 -0.82
CA ASP A 137 -12.01 -3.27 0.19
C ASP A 137 -10.58 -3.05 -0.36
N ALA A 138 -10.45 -2.56 -1.59
CA ALA A 138 -9.16 -2.16 -2.17
C ALA A 138 -8.53 -1.00 -1.38
N ALA A 139 -7.21 -1.00 -1.27
CA ALA A 139 -6.44 0.06 -0.62
C ALA A 139 -6.63 1.38 -1.37
N SER A 140 -6.65 2.48 -0.65
CA SER A 140 -6.93 3.81 -1.19
C SER A 140 -5.86 4.82 -0.79
N ALA A 141 -5.93 6.02 -1.35
CA ALA A 141 -5.00 7.10 -1.03
C ALA A 141 -4.77 7.25 0.49
N GLY A 142 -3.50 7.24 0.90
CA GLY A 142 -3.07 7.31 2.31
C GLY A 142 -2.88 5.95 3.00
N ASP A 143 -3.27 4.84 2.38
CA ASP A 143 -2.95 3.50 2.87
C ASP A 143 -1.53 3.09 2.46
N VAL A 144 -0.87 2.27 3.30
CA VAL A 144 0.33 1.50 2.92
C VAL A 144 -0.06 0.05 2.80
N ILE A 145 0.40 -0.61 1.75
CA ILE A 145 0.28 -2.05 1.62
C ILE A 145 1.68 -2.63 1.80
N VAL A 146 1.87 -3.48 2.81
CA VAL A 146 3.14 -4.14 3.09
C VAL A 146 3.14 -5.52 2.45
N LEU A 147 4.15 -5.79 1.63
CA LEU A 147 4.46 -7.11 1.07
C LEU A 147 5.78 -7.58 1.68
N GLN A 148 5.73 -8.66 2.44
CA GLN A 148 6.92 -9.23 3.08
C GLN A 148 7.62 -10.14 2.07
N ALA A 149 8.86 -9.82 1.72
CA ALA A 149 9.66 -10.64 0.82
C ALA A 149 10.04 -11.97 1.50
N PRO A 150 10.60 -12.94 0.75
CA PRO A 150 11.03 -14.21 1.31
C PRO A 150 12.09 -14.03 2.41
N SER A 151 12.09 -14.93 3.39
CA SER A 151 13.15 -15.00 4.40
C SER A 151 14.50 -15.46 3.86
N SER A 152 14.55 -15.90 2.59
CA SER A 152 15.80 -16.19 1.88
C SER A 152 15.66 -15.77 0.41
N ALA A 153 16.37 -14.71 0.03
CA ALA A 153 16.42 -14.19 -1.33
C ALA A 153 17.14 -15.15 -2.31
N THR A 154 18.01 -16.02 -1.79
CA THR A 154 18.67 -17.06 -2.59
C THR A 154 17.73 -18.21 -2.93
N ASP A 155 16.88 -18.61 -1.97
CA ASP A 155 16.03 -19.80 -2.12
C ASP A 155 14.76 -19.51 -2.91
N ALA A 156 14.22 -18.28 -2.81
CA ALA A 156 12.99 -17.90 -3.51
C ALA A 156 13.14 -16.53 -4.17
N ARG A 157 12.73 -16.44 -5.44
CA ARG A 157 12.58 -15.16 -6.13
C ARG A 157 11.27 -14.49 -5.71
N PHE A 158 11.28 -13.17 -5.61
CA PHE A 158 10.08 -12.42 -5.24
C PHE A 158 9.47 -11.68 -6.42
N ASN A 159 8.26 -12.09 -6.81
CA ASN A 159 7.43 -11.34 -7.75
C ASN A 159 6.39 -10.53 -6.96
N PHE A 160 6.08 -9.32 -7.40
CA PHE A 160 4.94 -8.57 -6.86
C PHE A 160 4.28 -7.74 -7.93
N GLY A 161 3.04 -7.34 -7.66
CA GLY A 161 2.23 -6.63 -8.64
C GLY A 161 1.02 -5.97 -8.02
N ILE A 162 0.25 -5.33 -8.90
CA ILE A 162 -1.02 -4.70 -8.53
C ILE A 162 -2.09 -4.95 -9.56
N TYR A 163 -3.33 -4.88 -9.09
CA TYR A 163 -4.46 -4.47 -9.90
C TYR A 163 -4.90 -3.05 -9.50
N ALA A 164 -5.03 -2.16 -10.48
CA ALA A 164 -5.50 -0.81 -10.27
C ALA A 164 -7.04 -0.76 -10.45
N VAL A 165 -7.79 -0.70 -9.35
CA VAL A 165 -9.26 -0.65 -9.37
C VAL A 165 -9.73 0.66 -10.00
N THR A 166 -9.08 1.76 -9.66
CA THR A 166 -9.20 3.04 -10.37
C THR A 166 -7.83 3.45 -10.91
N ALA A 167 -7.76 4.52 -11.70
CA ALA A 167 -6.48 5.15 -11.98
C ALA A 167 -5.82 5.51 -10.65
N ALA A 168 -4.53 5.17 -10.50
CA ALA A 168 -3.84 5.22 -9.23
C ALA A 168 -2.37 5.55 -9.41
N THR A 169 -1.81 6.21 -8.40
CA THR A 169 -0.37 6.46 -8.27
C THR A 169 0.10 5.81 -6.99
N VAL A 170 1.13 4.98 -7.07
CA VAL A 170 1.70 4.24 -5.94
C VAL A 170 3.19 4.49 -5.90
N ARG A 171 3.69 4.86 -4.72
CA ARG A 171 5.12 4.87 -4.44
C ARG A 171 5.50 3.52 -3.84
N TRP A 172 6.50 2.89 -4.42
CA TRP A 172 7.07 1.64 -3.96
C TRP A 172 8.34 1.94 -3.20
N ASP A 173 8.36 1.62 -1.91
CA ASP A 173 9.54 1.76 -1.07
C ASP A 173 10.06 0.35 -0.73
N LEU A 174 11.36 0.13 -0.90
CA LEU A 174 12.06 -1.03 -0.35
C LEU A 174 12.60 -0.68 1.03
N VAL A 175 12.36 -1.56 1.99
CA VAL A 175 12.88 -1.47 3.35
C VAL A 175 13.61 -2.77 3.66
N HIS A 176 14.86 -2.67 4.10
CA HIS A 176 15.64 -3.82 4.52
C HIS A 176 15.16 -4.36 5.87
N ALA A 177 15.58 -5.59 6.20
CA ALA A 177 15.21 -6.27 7.44
C ALA A 177 15.55 -5.49 8.71
N ASP A 178 16.59 -4.65 8.67
CA ASP A 178 17.00 -3.77 9.78
C ASP A 178 16.17 -2.48 9.90
N GLY A 179 15.21 -2.27 8.99
CA GLY A 179 14.35 -1.08 8.93
C GLY A 179 14.89 0.03 8.02
N THR A 180 16.06 -0.12 7.42
CA THR A 180 16.65 0.91 6.56
C THR A 180 15.87 1.04 5.24
N PRO A 181 15.36 2.24 4.89
CA PRO A 181 14.82 2.50 3.55
C PRO A 181 15.93 2.45 2.50
N ALA A 182 15.78 1.61 1.48
CA ALA A 182 16.84 1.32 0.51
C ALA A 182 16.62 2.00 -0.86
N ALA A 183 15.38 2.01 -1.33
CA ALA A 183 15.01 2.58 -2.62
C ALA A 183 13.54 3.01 -2.61
N SER A 184 13.22 3.99 -3.47
CA SER A 184 11.85 4.45 -3.66
C SER A 184 11.61 4.76 -5.14
N VAL A 185 10.47 4.34 -5.68
CA VAL A 185 10.04 4.69 -7.04
C VAL A 185 8.53 4.89 -7.13
N GLU A 186 8.11 5.95 -7.78
CA GLU A 186 6.69 6.19 -8.05
C GLU A 186 6.27 5.57 -9.40
N GLN A 187 5.11 4.93 -9.41
CA GLN A 187 4.49 4.36 -10.59
C GLN A 187 3.03 4.80 -10.70
N SER A 188 2.61 5.08 -11.94
CA SER A 188 1.22 5.41 -12.26
C SER A 188 0.58 4.28 -13.05
N TYR A 189 -0.64 3.91 -12.64
CA TYR A 189 -1.40 2.79 -13.18
C TYR A 189 -2.73 3.31 -13.74
N LYS A 190 -3.12 2.81 -14.92
CA LYS A 190 -4.44 3.12 -15.50
C LYS A 190 -5.51 2.28 -14.81
N ALA A 191 -6.74 2.79 -14.76
CA ALA A 191 -7.86 2.03 -14.20
C ALA A 191 -8.03 0.69 -14.94
N GLY A 192 -8.26 -0.37 -14.18
CA GLY A 192 -8.48 -1.71 -14.68
C GLY A 192 -7.25 -2.39 -15.27
N THR A 193 -6.02 -1.89 -15.05
CA THR A 193 -4.81 -2.59 -15.48
C THR A 193 -4.26 -3.48 -14.38
N GLN A 194 -3.71 -4.62 -14.79
CA GLN A 194 -2.91 -5.50 -13.94
C GLN A 194 -1.45 -5.46 -14.38
N LEU A 195 -0.53 -5.22 -13.44
CA LEU A 195 0.91 -5.28 -13.70
C LEU A 195 1.60 -6.11 -12.64
N GLN A 196 2.50 -7.00 -13.08
CA GLN A 196 3.37 -7.79 -12.23
C GLN A 196 4.83 -7.58 -12.63
N TYR A 197 5.67 -7.32 -11.65
CA TYR A 197 7.12 -7.24 -11.77
C TYR A 197 7.71 -8.59 -11.34
N GLY A 198 8.34 -9.30 -12.28
CA GLY A 198 9.07 -10.53 -11.97
C GLY A 198 10.44 -10.18 -11.40
N GLN A 199 10.87 -10.78 -10.29
CA GLN A 199 12.02 -10.29 -9.50
C GLN A 199 11.85 -8.79 -9.24
N GLY A 200 10.77 -8.44 -8.54
CA GLY A 200 10.22 -7.09 -8.51
C GLY A 200 11.19 -6.06 -7.91
N ILE A 201 11.97 -6.45 -6.90
CA ILE A 201 12.96 -5.56 -6.27
C ILE A 201 14.00 -5.13 -7.31
N LYS A 202 14.56 -6.08 -8.05
CA LYS A 202 15.53 -5.80 -9.11
C LYS A 202 14.94 -5.04 -10.28
N THR A 203 13.77 -5.47 -10.76
CA THR A 203 13.21 -4.92 -12.00
C THR A 203 12.53 -3.57 -11.82
N LEU A 204 11.95 -3.29 -10.66
CA LEU A 204 11.28 -2.02 -10.38
C LEU A 204 12.18 -1.02 -9.64
N LEU A 205 12.95 -1.47 -8.64
CA LEU A 205 13.72 -0.61 -7.75
C LEU A 205 15.22 -0.58 -8.07
N GLY A 206 15.71 -1.50 -8.91
CA GLY A 206 17.10 -1.51 -9.38
C GLY A 206 18.12 -2.05 -8.38
N LEU A 207 17.68 -2.67 -7.29
CA LEU A 207 18.53 -3.27 -6.26
C LEU A 207 18.41 -4.79 -6.25
N ASP A 208 19.41 -5.48 -5.70
CA ASP A 208 19.32 -6.92 -5.48
C ASP A 208 18.51 -7.21 -4.20
N GLU A 209 17.72 -8.28 -4.23
CA GLU A 209 16.87 -8.74 -3.13
C GLU A 209 17.74 -9.22 -1.95
N GLN A 210 17.36 -8.89 -0.72
CA GLN A 210 17.98 -9.40 0.51
C GLN A 210 16.97 -10.21 1.33
N ASP A 211 17.50 -11.00 2.27
CA ASP A 211 16.68 -11.78 3.20
C ASP A 211 15.82 -10.85 4.06
N ASP A 212 14.55 -11.21 4.23
CA ASP A 212 13.59 -10.50 5.07
C ASP A 212 13.31 -9.03 4.65
N ASP A 213 13.59 -8.67 3.39
CA ASP A 213 13.18 -7.39 2.82
C ASP A 213 11.65 -7.18 2.90
N ALA A 214 11.22 -5.92 2.93
CA ALA A 214 9.82 -5.54 2.85
C ALA A 214 9.59 -4.52 1.73
N ILE A 215 8.47 -4.66 1.04
CA ILE A 215 8.00 -3.72 0.03
C ILE A 215 6.77 -2.98 0.55
N HIS A 216 6.87 -1.66 0.62
CA HIS A 216 5.76 -0.78 0.94
C HIS A 216 5.20 -0.19 -0.35
N ALA A 217 3.96 -0.55 -0.70
CA ALA A 217 3.19 0.13 -1.73
C ALA A 217 2.34 1.22 -1.06
N VAL A 218 2.86 2.45 -1.05
CA VAL A 218 2.20 3.64 -0.52
C VAL A 218 1.27 4.21 -1.58
N VAL A 219 -0.03 4.19 -1.32
CA VAL A 219 -1.03 4.63 -2.29
C VAL A 219 -1.16 6.16 -2.22
N SER A 220 -0.62 6.87 -3.21
CA SER A 220 -0.71 8.33 -3.29
C SER A 220 -2.08 8.78 -3.81
N SER A 221 -2.68 8.03 -4.75
CA SER A 221 -3.99 8.32 -5.31
C SER A 221 -4.69 7.05 -5.80
N GLY A 222 -6.02 7.12 -5.93
CA GLY A 222 -6.83 6.03 -6.50
C GLY A 222 -7.07 4.86 -5.55
N LYS A 223 -7.42 3.71 -6.12
CA LYS A 223 -7.65 2.44 -5.42
C LYS A 223 -6.90 1.29 -6.08
N VAL A 224 -6.23 0.47 -5.27
CA VAL A 224 -5.39 -0.64 -5.75
C VAL A 224 -5.51 -1.88 -4.87
N ILE A 225 -5.19 -3.03 -5.46
CA ILE A 225 -4.97 -4.29 -4.76
C ILE A 225 -3.54 -4.72 -5.10
N ALA A 226 -2.62 -4.66 -4.14
CA ALA A 226 -1.26 -5.15 -4.31
C ALA A 226 -1.09 -6.54 -3.72
N TYR A 227 -0.18 -7.32 -4.29
CA TYR A 227 0.10 -8.69 -3.87
C TYR A 227 1.55 -9.06 -4.22
N GLY A 228 2.06 -10.11 -3.58
CA GLY A 228 3.32 -10.74 -3.92
C GLY A 228 3.19 -12.25 -4.14
N SER A 229 4.26 -12.84 -4.65
CA SER A 229 4.43 -14.29 -4.80
C SER A 229 5.90 -14.63 -4.64
N ALA A 230 6.21 -15.34 -3.56
CA ALA A 230 7.53 -15.91 -3.30
C ALA A 230 7.60 -17.26 -4.00
N ILE A 231 8.55 -17.46 -4.91
CA ILE A 231 8.63 -18.69 -5.71
C ILE A 231 9.96 -19.37 -5.47
N ASN A 232 9.94 -20.57 -4.90
CA ASN A 232 11.14 -21.36 -4.68
C ASN A 232 11.87 -21.59 -6.01
N ASN A 233 13.16 -21.24 -6.07
CA ASN A 233 13.94 -21.23 -7.30
C ASN A 233 14.23 -22.62 -7.84
N GLN A 234 14.27 -23.64 -6.97
CA GLN A 234 14.56 -25.02 -7.33
C GLN A 234 13.31 -25.78 -7.82
N SER A 235 12.21 -25.70 -7.07
CA SER A 235 10.97 -26.44 -7.36
C SER A 235 9.98 -25.67 -8.23
N GLY A 236 10.04 -24.34 -8.19
CA GLY A 236 9.00 -23.49 -8.76
C GLY A 236 7.71 -23.46 -7.94
N ASP A 237 7.75 -23.86 -6.66
CA ASP A 237 6.64 -23.82 -5.73
C ASP A 237 6.35 -22.37 -5.27
N PRO A 238 5.16 -21.82 -5.58
CA PRO A 238 4.80 -20.46 -5.18
C PRO A 238 4.10 -20.41 -3.82
N THR A 239 4.38 -19.37 -3.06
CA THR A 239 3.59 -18.96 -1.89
C THR A 239 3.02 -17.57 -2.12
N PHE A 240 1.70 -17.42 -1.91
CA PHE A 240 1.04 -16.13 -2.05
C PHE A 240 1.44 -15.23 -0.89
N VAL A 241 1.92 -14.03 -1.21
CA VAL A 241 2.22 -12.99 -0.23
C VAL A 241 1.07 -11.99 -0.26
N PRO A 242 0.20 -11.96 0.76
CA PRO A 242 -0.90 -11.02 0.79
C PRO A 242 -0.40 -9.59 0.96
N GLY A 243 -1.07 -8.64 0.29
CA GLY A 243 -0.94 -7.23 0.60
C GLY A 243 -1.60 -6.89 1.92
N ILE A 244 -0.82 -6.77 2.99
CA ILE A 244 -1.35 -6.39 4.30
C ILE A 244 -1.48 -4.88 4.36
N ARG A 245 -2.71 -4.40 4.51
CA ARG A 245 -2.96 -2.97 4.71
C ARG A 245 -2.45 -2.55 6.08
N ALA A 246 -1.47 -1.68 6.09
CA ALA A 246 -1.00 -0.92 7.22
C ALA A 246 -1.39 0.56 7.04
N ARG A 247 -1.14 1.37 8.06
CA ARG A 247 -1.24 2.83 7.94
C ARG A 247 0.15 3.40 7.78
N VAL A 248 0.29 4.42 6.93
CA VAL A 248 1.49 5.26 6.98
C VAL A 248 1.55 5.81 8.41
N ASP A 249 2.69 5.67 9.07
CA ASP A 249 2.96 6.49 10.24
C ASP A 249 3.17 7.92 9.71
N ILE A 250 2.11 8.74 9.75
CA ILE A 250 2.19 10.11 9.24
C ILE A 250 2.99 10.88 10.28
N ARG A 251 4.30 10.99 10.02
CA ARG A 251 5.25 11.65 10.91
C ARG A 251 5.62 13.04 10.43
N LEU A 252 6.01 13.91 11.36
CA LEU A 252 6.71 15.14 11.03
C LEU A 252 8.14 14.81 10.57
N ASN A 253 8.61 15.51 9.55
CA ASN A 253 9.96 15.36 9.03
C ASN A 253 10.92 16.15 9.92
N PHE A 254 11.28 15.58 11.08
CA PHE A 254 12.35 16.11 11.92
C PHE A 254 13.70 15.66 11.36
N VAL A 255 14.51 16.61 10.89
CA VAL A 255 15.80 16.33 10.24
C VAL A 255 16.93 16.42 11.26
N GLY A 256 16.82 17.35 12.21
CA GLY A 256 17.82 17.54 13.25
C GLY A 256 17.88 18.98 13.79
N VAL A 257 19.02 19.33 14.38
CA VAL A 257 19.31 20.66 14.92
C VAL A 257 20.48 21.29 14.19
N ASP A 258 20.26 22.53 13.74
CA ASP A 258 21.27 23.46 13.22
C ASP A 258 21.70 24.36 14.40
N LEU A 259 22.94 24.18 14.86
CA LEU A 259 23.46 24.80 16.08
C LEU A 259 23.98 26.23 15.86
N ASN A 260 24.29 26.60 14.61
CA ASN A 260 24.91 27.88 14.28
C ASN A 260 24.01 28.78 13.40
N GLU A 261 22.84 28.27 13.01
CA GLU A 261 21.84 28.91 12.16
C GLU A 261 22.36 29.26 10.76
N ASP A 262 23.31 28.49 10.23
CA ASP A 262 23.84 28.67 8.87
C ASP A 262 22.98 28.00 7.78
N GLY A 263 21.92 27.29 8.18
CA GLY A 263 21.01 26.58 7.30
C GLY A 263 21.42 25.13 7.02
N ILE A 264 22.47 24.62 7.68
CA ILE A 264 22.93 23.24 7.60
C ILE A 264 22.70 22.56 8.95
N VAL A 265 22.12 21.36 8.94
CA VAL A 265 21.93 20.57 10.16
C VAL A 265 23.28 20.02 10.65
N ASP A 266 23.59 20.26 11.93
CA ASP A 266 24.82 19.79 12.57
C ASP A 266 24.64 18.43 13.27
N VAL A 267 23.47 18.24 13.89
CA VAL A 267 23.14 17.02 14.65
C VAL A 267 21.83 16.47 14.12
N PHE A 268 21.87 15.24 13.60
CA PHE A 268 20.76 14.63 12.87
C PHE A 268 19.86 13.75 13.74
N ASP A 269 18.61 13.65 13.33
CA ASP A 269 17.75 12.49 13.57
C ASP A 269 17.74 11.67 12.28
N ALA A 270 18.73 10.80 12.09
CA ALA A 270 18.92 10.07 10.84
C ALA A 270 17.86 8.97 10.64
N ASN A 271 17.35 8.40 11.74
CA ASN A 271 16.34 7.35 11.70
C ASN A 271 14.89 7.92 11.65
N HIS A 272 14.73 9.24 11.79
CA HIS A 272 13.47 9.98 11.77
C HIS A 272 12.47 9.49 12.84
N ASP A 273 12.98 9.06 14.01
CA ASP A 273 12.16 8.55 15.10
C ASP A 273 11.66 9.66 16.05
N GLY A 274 12.02 10.92 15.80
CA GLY A 274 11.67 12.08 16.61
C GLY A 274 12.66 12.33 17.76
N VAL A 275 13.79 11.62 17.82
CA VAL A 275 14.85 11.76 18.81
C VAL A 275 16.17 12.03 18.09
N LEU A 276 16.91 13.07 18.50
CA LEU A 276 18.25 13.26 17.95
C LEU A 276 19.17 12.08 18.30
N ASP A 277 19.95 11.63 17.31
CA ASP A 277 20.87 10.49 17.45
C ASP A 277 22.00 10.78 18.45
N GLN A 278 22.32 12.06 18.66
CA GLN A 278 23.36 12.51 19.59
C GLN A 278 22.93 13.76 20.37
N PRO A 279 23.46 13.95 21.59
CA PRO A 279 23.17 15.14 22.36
C PRO A 279 23.81 16.40 21.76
N ILE A 280 23.10 17.52 21.87
CA ILE A 280 23.66 18.85 21.61
C ILE A 280 24.39 19.38 22.85
N ASP A 281 25.43 20.19 22.64
CA ASP A 281 26.09 20.91 23.73
C ASP A 281 25.38 22.26 23.96
N VAL A 282 24.92 22.50 25.18
CA VAL A 282 24.26 23.76 25.59
C VAL A 282 25.07 24.39 26.71
N PHE A 283 25.57 25.60 26.50
CA PHE A 283 26.40 26.30 27.46
C PHE A 283 25.56 26.90 28.60
N THR A 284 26.03 26.73 29.82
CA THR A 284 25.37 27.19 31.06
C THR A 284 25.97 28.49 31.62
N THR A 285 26.77 29.20 30.81
CA THR A 285 27.51 30.39 31.22
C THR A 285 26.59 31.59 31.44
N SER A 286 26.80 32.31 32.54
CA SER A 286 26.03 33.51 32.86
C SER A 286 26.26 34.61 31.83
N GLY A 287 25.24 34.95 31.05
CA GLY A 287 25.21 36.18 30.24
C GLY A 287 24.98 36.01 28.75
N PHE A 288 25.03 34.79 28.20
CA PHE A 288 24.75 34.54 26.78
C PHE A 288 23.82 33.33 26.62
N PRO A 289 22.61 33.51 26.07
CA PRO A 289 21.75 32.39 25.72
C PRO A 289 22.35 31.62 24.53
N ASN A 290 22.04 30.34 24.47
CA ASN A 290 22.28 29.49 23.30
C ASN A 290 21.15 29.75 22.29
N TYR A 291 21.49 29.72 21.02
CA TYR A 291 20.54 29.78 19.92
C TYR A 291 20.79 28.59 19.01
N PHE A 292 19.72 27.89 18.64
CA PHE A 292 19.79 26.81 17.68
C PHE A 292 18.42 26.64 17.03
N ARG A 293 18.43 26.17 15.79
CA ARG A 293 17.24 25.94 14.99
C ARG A 293 16.88 24.47 14.98
N ILE A 294 15.62 24.17 15.29
CA ILE A 294 15.06 22.82 15.21
C ILE A 294 14.47 22.67 13.81
N VAL A 295 15.12 21.87 12.96
CA VAL A 295 14.74 21.70 11.56
C VAL A 295 13.68 20.60 11.46
N VAL A 296 12.42 21.02 11.37
CA VAL A 296 11.28 20.12 11.22
C VAL A 296 10.23 20.68 10.27
N THR A 297 9.62 19.81 9.48
CA THR A 297 8.54 20.16 8.56
C THR A 297 7.39 19.16 8.66
N GLY A 298 6.24 19.51 8.10
CA GLY A 298 5.15 18.58 7.86
C GLY A 298 5.54 17.52 6.82
N PRO A 299 4.72 16.47 6.68
CA PRO A 299 4.99 15.36 5.77
C PRO A 299 5.28 15.78 4.32
N ASN A 300 4.74 16.92 3.86
CA ASN A 300 4.94 17.44 2.50
C ASN A 300 5.81 18.71 2.46
N GLY A 301 6.61 18.96 3.50
CA GLY A 301 7.49 20.13 3.59
C GLY A 301 6.80 21.39 4.10
N GLU A 302 5.59 21.30 4.65
CA GLU A 302 4.91 22.43 5.27
C GLU A 302 5.71 22.93 6.49
N PRO A 303 5.74 24.24 6.77
CA PRO A 303 6.38 24.74 7.99
C PRO A 303 5.72 24.14 9.24
N ALA A 304 6.53 23.53 10.11
CA ALA A 304 6.06 23.07 11.41
C ALA A 304 6.11 24.20 12.44
N THR A 305 5.10 24.24 13.30
CA THR A 305 5.03 25.11 14.48
C THR A 305 5.54 24.36 15.69
N LEU A 306 6.31 25.04 16.56
CA LEU A 306 6.93 24.43 17.74
C LEU A 306 6.42 25.04 19.04
N GLU A 307 6.19 24.20 20.03
CA GLU A 307 5.89 24.59 21.40
C GLU A 307 6.73 23.77 22.40
N LEU A 308 7.18 24.41 23.48
CA LEU A 308 7.88 23.70 24.55
C LEU A 308 6.88 22.81 25.30
N VAL A 309 7.17 21.51 25.43
CA VAL A 309 6.30 20.57 26.17
C VAL A 309 6.35 20.85 27.66
N ASP A 310 7.56 21.04 28.18
CA ASP A 310 7.81 21.37 29.57
C ASP A 310 7.98 22.88 29.72
N THR A 311 7.44 23.46 30.80
CA THR A 311 7.64 24.88 31.11
C THR A 311 9.08 25.10 31.59
N ILE A 312 10.00 25.24 30.65
CA ILE A 312 11.39 25.59 30.92
C ILE A 312 11.47 27.12 30.94
N ARG A 313 11.58 27.71 32.14
CA ARG A 313 11.57 29.18 32.32
C ARG A 313 12.65 29.91 31.53
N ASP A 314 13.73 29.20 31.22
CA ASP A 314 14.91 29.78 30.59
C ASP A 314 15.01 29.44 29.09
N ALA A 315 13.95 28.87 28.50
CA ALA A 315 13.84 28.58 27.08
C ALA A 315 12.64 29.29 26.47
N GLN A 316 12.80 29.87 25.28
CA GLN A 316 11.72 30.46 24.52
C GLN A 316 12.00 30.39 23.01
N PHE A 317 10.95 30.22 22.22
CA PHE A 317 11.06 30.36 20.77
C PHE A 317 11.09 31.84 20.39
N ILE A 318 12.08 32.23 19.60
CA ILE A 318 12.23 33.61 19.10
C ILE A 318 11.71 33.78 17.68
N ASP A 319 11.56 32.67 16.96
CA ASP A 319 10.79 32.56 15.73
C ASP A 319 10.07 31.20 15.67
N VAL A 320 9.54 30.82 14.51
CA VAL A 320 8.78 29.57 14.33
C VAL A 320 9.56 28.29 14.69
N GLN A 321 10.89 28.30 14.62
CA GLN A 321 11.74 27.11 14.78
C GLN A 321 13.05 27.33 15.55
N THR A 322 13.44 28.58 15.80
CA THR A 322 14.65 28.92 16.53
C THR A 322 14.38 29.08 18.02
N LEU A 323 15.09 28.30 18.83
CA LEU A 323 14.98 28.32 20.28
C LEU A 323 16.14 29.12 20.89
N GLN A 324 15.80 30.08 21.73
CA GLN A 324 16.72 30.70 22.66
C GLN A 324 16.69 29.93 23.99
N TYR A 325 17.83 29.43 24.47
CA TYR A 325 17.90 28.65 25.72
C TYR A 325 19.09 29.05 26.61
N ALA A 326 18.81 29.44 27.86
CA ALA A 326 19.79 29.92 28.84
C ALA A 326 19.72 29.13 30.16
N PRO A 327 20.09 27.84 30.17
CA PRO A 327 20.02 27.00 31.38
C PRO A 327 20.91 27.53 32.52
N PRO A 328 20.52 27.29 33.78
CA PRO A 328 21.28 27.76 34.94
C PRO A 328 22.64 27.05 35.05
N SER A 329 23.65 27.79 35.51
CA SER A 329 25.03 27.31 35.73
C SER A 329 25.14 26.11 36.68
N THR A 330 24.12 25.87 37.50
CA THR A 330 24.01 24.69 38.37
C THR A 330 23.90 23.37 37.61
N LEU A 331 23.50 23.41 36.33
CA LEU A 331 23.40 22.21 35.48
C LEU A 331 24.73 21.83 34.83
N LYS A 332 25.78 22.64 34.95
CA LYS A 332 27.08 22.39 34.32
C LYS A 332 27.61 20.99 34.65
N GLY A 333 27.99 20.24 33.61
CA GLY A 333 28.52 18.88 33.72
C GLY A 333 27.46 17.78 33.85
N SER A 334 26.17 18.13 33.84
CA SER A 334 25.06 17.19 33.80
C SER A 334 24.51 16.99 32.39
N THR A 335 23.62 16.01 32.22
CA THR A 335 22.86 15.79 30.98
C THR A 335 21.37 16.04 31.23
N GLY A 336 20.64 16.34 30.17
CA GLY A 336 19.20 16.51 30.23
C GLY A 336 18.51 16.23 28.90
N THR A 337 17.23 16.55 28.85
CA THR A 337 16.41 16.36 27.67
C THR A 337 15.50 17.57 27.50
N LEU A 338 15.50 18.13 26.30
CA LEU A 338 14.56 19.14 25.87
C LEU A 338 13.47 18.47 25.03
N LYS A 339 12.21 18.71 25.39
CA LYS A 339 11.05 18.18 24.66
C LYS A 339 10.27 19.32 24.01
N VAL A 340 10.07 19.20 22.71
CA VAL A 340 9.36 20.19 21.90
C VAL A 340 8.23 19.49 21.18
N ARG A 341 7.01 20.00 21.28
CA ARG A 341 5.92 19.52 20.44
C ARG A 341 5.98 20.28 19.12
N ALA A 342 6.12 19.54 18.03
CA ALA A 342 6.00 20.06 16.68
C ALA A 342 4.60 19.76 16.14
N THR A 343 4.04 20.69 15.35
CA THR A 343 2.72 20.52 14.72
C THR A 343 2.73 21.08 13.30
N ALA A 344 2.33 20.25 12.33
CA ALA A 344 2.16 20.63 10.93
C ALA A 344 1.10 19.73 10.26
N ALA A 345 0.33 20.29 9.32
CA ALA A 345 -0.65 19.54 8.51
C ALA A 345 -1.62 18.65 9.33
N GLY A 346 -1.94 19.01 10.57
CA GLY A 346 -2.83 18.24 11.46
C GLY A 346 -2.15 17.10 12.23
N VAL A 347 -0.83 16.93 12.07
CA VAL A 347 0.02 15.98 12.82
C VAL A 347 0.71 16.72 13.94
N SER A 348 0.76 16.13 15.13
CA SER A 348 1.50 16.66 16.28
C SER A 348 2.38 15.58 16.90
N GLU A 349 3.66 15.87 17.09
CA GLU A 349 4.65 14.96 17.68
C GLU A 349 5.52 15.64 18.72
N VAL A 350 6.07 14.85 19.63
CA VAL A 350 7.06 15.32 20.60
C VAL A 350 8.45 14.93 20.09
N ILE A 351 9.22 15.95 19.73
CA ILE A 351 10.64 15.85 19.43
C ILE A 351 11.42 15.84 20.74
N THR A 352 12.41 14.96 20.81
CA THR A 352 13.29 14.78 21.96
C THR A 352 14.73 15.14 21.59
N ILE A 353 15.27 16.16 22.26
CA ILE A 353 16.64 16.67 22.04
C ILE A 353 17.44 16.33 23.31
N PRO A 354 18.34 15.33 23.28
CA PRO A 354 19.28 15.10 24.38
C PRO A 354 20.27 16.27 24.47
N VAL A 355 20.65 16.66 25.69
CA VAL A 355 21.48 17.85 25.94
C VAL A 355 22.61 17.51 26.91
N ASN A 356 23.82 17.97 26.59
CA ASN A 356 24.95 18.07 27.50
C ASN A 356 25.09 19.52 27.98
N TYR A 357 25.04 19.74 29.29
CA TYR A 357 25.21 21.07 29.86
C TYR A 357 26.70 21.38 30.10
N ARG A 358 27.23 22.39 29.39
CA ARG A 358 28.67 22.74 29.39
C ARG A 358 29.02 23.97 30.22
#